data_AF-A0A800FJP5-F1
#
_entry.id   AF-A0A800FJP5-F1
#
_cell.length_a   1.000
_cell.length_b   1.000
_cell.length_c   1.000
_cell.angle_alpha   90.00
_cell.angle_beta   90.00
_cell.angle_gamma   90.00
#
_symmetry.space_group_name_H-M   'P 1'
#
loop_
_entity.id
_entity.type
_entity.pdbx_description
1 polymer ?
#
loop_
_entity_poly.entity_id
_entity_poly.type
_entity_poly.pdbx_seq_one_letter_code
_entity_poly.pdbx_strand_id
1 'polypeptide(L)'
;MTYSVKETYLTIQGEGAYTGRVAVFCRFSGCNLWSGLEEDRSTAVCQFCDTEFVGIDGSGGGKFDSPENLTNHILSFWNGTDAPFVVFTGGEPLLQMDDKLVEALKKEHVEMAIETNGTLIPPGGID
;
A
#
# COMPACT_ATOMS: atom_id res chain seq x y z
N MET A 1 -5.02 12.96 -8.05
CA MET A 1 -5.62 11.61 -8.04
C MET A 1 -6.07 11.36 -6.62
N THR A 2 -7.17 10.64 -6.40
CA THR A 2 -7.59 10.30 -5.04
C THR A 2 -7.14 8.88 -4.74
N TYR A 3 -6.45 8.68 -3.63
CA TYR A 3 -6.02 7.38 -3.14
C TYR A 3 -7.04 6.85 -2.13
N SER A 4 -7.48 5.60 -2.30
CA SER A 4 -8.35 4.88 -1.37
C SER A 4 -7.52 3.83 -0.65
N VAL A 5 -7.40 3.99 0.65
CA VAL A 5 -6.57 3.15 1.53
C VAL A 5 -7.48 2.38 2.46
N LYS A 6 -7.35 1.06 2.48
CA LYS A 6 -8.06 0.17 3.38
C LYS A 6 -7.61 0.38 4.82
N GLU A 7 -6.30 0.40 5.04
CA GLU A 7 -5.69 0.53 6.36
C GLU A 7 -4.23 1.03 6.28
N THR A 8 -3.78 1.71 7.33
CA THR A 8 -2.39 2.14 7.53
C THR A 8 -1.99 1.88 8.98
N TYR A 9 -0.85 1.21 9.20
CA TYR A 9 -0.39 0.87 10.55
C TYR A 9 1.11 0.58 10.59
N LEU A 10 1.72 0.82 11.76
CA LEU A 10 3.10 0.45 12.04
C LEU A 10 3.18 -1.00 12.54
N THR A 11 4.03 -1.80 11.93
CA THR A 11 4.29 -3.19 12.33
C THR A 11 5.70 -3.63 11.93
N ILE A 12 5.95 -4.94 11.96
CA ILE A 12 7.16 -5.58 11.46
C ILE A 12 6.82 -6.33 10.18
N GLN A 13 7.59 -6.15 9.11
CA GLN A 13 7.44 -6.91 7.86
C GLN A 13 7.64 -8.41 8.14
N GLY A 14 6.66 -9.21 7.73
CA GLY A 14 6.62 -10.65 7.96
C GLY A 14 7.32 -11.46 6.86
N GLU A 15 7.46 -10.90 5.67
CA GLU A 15 7.80 -11.66 4.46
C GLU A 15 9.00 -11.09 3.67
N GLY A 16 9.53 -11.93 2.78
CA GLY A 16 10.57 -11.56 1.82
C GLY A 16 11.94 -11.26 2.45
N ALA A 17 12.75 -10.47 1.73
CA ALA A 17 14.11 -10.12 2.17
C ALA A 17 14.14 -9.13 3.35
N TYR A 18 13.01 -8.45 3.62
CA TYR A 18 12.88 -7.46 4.68
C TYR A 18 12.18 -8.00 5.94
N THR A 19 11.98 -9.32 6.05
CA THR A 19 11.40 -9.93 7.26
C THR A 19 12.12 -9.47 8.53
N GLY A 20 11.36 -9.06 9.54
CA GLY A 20 11.88 -8.58 10.82
C GLY A 20 12.16 -7.07 10.86
N ARG A 21 12.02 -6.36 9.74
CA ARG A 21 12.19 -4.91 9.68
C ARG A 21 10.91 -4.17 10.08
N VAL A 22 11.05 -3.14 10.93
CA VAL A 22 9.92 -2.24 11.27
C VAL A 22 9.51 -1.46 10.03
N ALA A 23 8.21 -1.43 9.74
CA ALA A 23 7.64 -0.77 8.57
C ALA A 23 6.25 -0.19 8.88
N VAL A 24 5.92 0.93 8.24
CA VAL A 24 4.51 1.33 8.08
C VAL A 24 3.94 0.57 6.90
N PHE A 25 2.83 -0.12 7.08
CA PHE A 25 2.08 -0.72 6.00
C PHE A 25 1.03 0.27 5.52
N CYS A 26 0.97 0.51 4.22
CA CYS A 26 -0.11 1.23 3.55
C CYS A 26 -0.81 0.26 2.60
N ARG A 27 -1.99 -0.23 3.00
CA ARG A 27 -2.81 -1.15 2.22
C ARG A 27 -3.83 -0.36 1.41
N PHE A 28 -3.63 -0.25 0.10
CA PHE A 28 -4.62 0.33 -0.80
C PHE A 28 -5.87 -0.55 -0.91
N SER A 29 -6.97 0.04 -1.36
CA SER A 29 -8.23 -0.66 -1.60
C SER A 29 -8.31 -1.18 -3.04
N GLY A 30 -8.85 -2.39 -3.21
CA GLY A 30 -9.16 -2.97 -4.53
C GLY A 30 -7.99 -3.71 -5.21
N CYS A 31 -8.34 -4.66 -6.08
CA CYS A 31 -7.40 -5.49 -6.86
C CYS A 31 -7.95 -5.71 -8.28
N ASN A 32 -7.05 -5.91 -9.26
CA ASN A 32 -7.43 -6.22 -10.64
C ASN A 32 -7.63 -7.72 -10.91
N LEU A 33 -7.24 -8.60 -9.99
CA LEU A 33 -7.34 -10.05 -10.15
C LEU A 33 -8.50 -10.69 -9.37
N TRP A 34 -9.09 -9.96 -8.42
CA TRP A 34 -10.26 -10.37 -7.65
C TRP A 34 -10.97 -9.13 -7.08
N SER A 35 -12.30 -9.14 -7.06
CA SER A 35 -13.10 -8.03 -6.53
C SER A 35 -12.94 -7.83 -5.03
N GLY A 36 -12.49 -8.86 -4.30
CA GLY A 36 -12.48 -8.91 -2.83
C GLY A 36 -13.81 -9.39 -2.24
N LEU A 37 -14.82 -9.66 -3.08
CA LEU A 37 -16.10 -10.23 -2.65
C LEU A 37 -16.04 -11.76 -2.76
N GLU A 38 -16.47 -12.45 -1.70
CA GLU A 38 -16.46 -13.91 -1.64
C GLU A 38 -17.32 -14.57 -2.73
N GLU A 39 -18.41 -13.92 -3.14
CA GLU A 39 -19.28 -14.41 -4.21
C GLU A 39 -18.56 -14.52 -5.57
N ASP A 40 -17.54 -13.68 -5.79
CA ASP A 40 -16.76 -13.67 -7.03
C ASP A 40 -15.52 -14.58 -6.95
N ARG A 41 -15.13 -15.05 -5.77
CA ARG A 41 -13.84 -15.75 -5.55
C ARG A 41 -13.68 -16.99 -6.46
N SER A 42 -14.76 -17.74 -6.67
CA SER A 42 -14.72 -18.99 -7.45
C SER A 42 -14.47 -18.78 -8.96
N THR A 43 -14.72 -17.57 -9.47
CA THR A 43 -14.55 -17.20 -10.88
C THR A 43 -13.46 -16.15 -11.09
N ALA A 44 -12.86 -15.64 -10.02
CA ALA A 44 -11.76 -14.68 -10.05
C ALA A 44 -10.47 -15.28 -10.62
N VAL A 45 -9.57 -14.40 -11.08
CA VAL A 45 -8.23 -14.80 -11.55
C VAL A 45 -7.36 -15.21 -10.35
N CYS A 46 -7.44 -14.47 -9.24
CA CYS A 46 -6.83 -14.85 -7.96
C CYS A 46 -7.90 -15.40 -7.01
N GLN A 47 -7.77 -16.67 -6.62
CA GLN A 47 -8.79 -17.37 -5.82
C GLN A 47 -8.35 -17.69 -4.38
N PHE A 48 -7.08 -17.45 -4.06
CA PHE A 48 -6.45 -17.88 -2.81
C PHE A 48 -6.11 -16.72 -1.86
N CYS A 49 -6.52 -15.49 -2.18
CA CYS A 49 -6.19 -14.31 -1.37
C CYS A 49 -6.75 -14.45 0.05
N ASP A 50 -5.89 -14.19 1.04
CA ASP A 50 -6.13 -14.24 2.48
C ASP A 50 -6.43 -12.86 3.09
N THR A 51 -6.41 -11.82 2.24
CA THR A 51 -6.42 -10.42 2.66
C THR A 51 -7.76 -9.79 2.33
N GLU A 52 -8.29 -9.01 3.27
CA GLU A 52 -9.46 -8.17 3.06
C GLU A 52 -9.01 -6.76 2.64
N PHE A 53 -9.43 -6.32 1.46
CA PHE A 53 -8.97 -5.07 0.82
C PHE A 53 -10.11 -4.21 0.25
N VAL A 54 -11.36 -4.53 0.60
CA VAL A 54 -12.54 -3.80 0.13
C VAL A 54 -12.86 -2.67 1.11
N GLY A 55 -13.15 -1.48 0.57
CA GLY A 55 -13.47 -0.31 1.40
C GLY A 55 -12.25 0.40 1.98
N ILE A 56 -12.51 1.33 2.90
CA ILE A 56 -11.55 2.30 3.47
C ILE A 56 -11.72 2.45 4.99
N ASP A 57 -12.28 1.43 5.62
CA ASP A 57 -12.81 1.42 6.98
C ASP A 57 -11.88 0.75 7.99
N GLY A 58 -10.73 0.23 7.55
CA GLY A 58 -9.70 -0.29 8.43
C GLY A 58 -9.00 0.80 9.23
N SER A 59 -8.15 0.40 10.18
CA SER A 59 -7.40 1.34 11.01
C SER A 59 -6.49 2.21 10.14
N GLY A 60 -6.57 3.54 10.28
CA GLY A 60 -5.83 4.45 9.40
C GLY A 60 -6.30 4.43 7.94
N GLY A 61 -7.44 3.81 7.63
CA GLY A 61 -8.08 3.83 6.32
C GLY A 61 -8.72 5.17 5.99
N GLY A 62 -8.90 5.44 4.70
CA GLY A 62 -9.52 6.67 4.25
C GLY A 62 -9.36 6.96 2.77
N LYS A 63 -9.81 8.15 2.36
CA LYS A 63 -9.54 8.74 1.05
C LYS A 63 -8.63 9.93 1.19
N PHE A 64 -7.59 9.97 0.36
CA PHE A 64 -6.59 11.02 0.34
C PHE A 64 -6.60 11.67 -1.04
N ASP A 65 -6.85 12.97 -1.09
CA ASP A 65 -7.06 13.74 -2.31
C ASP A 65 -5.76 14.25 -2.96
N SER A 66 -4.63 14.14 -2.26
CA SER A 66 -3.31 14.49 -2.77
C SER A 66 -2.20 13.52 -2.31
N PRO A 67 -1.10 13.42 -3.08
CA PRO A 67 0.11 12.69 -2.68
C PRO A 67 0.65 13.12 -1.32
N GLU A 68 0.65 14.42 -1.05
CA GLU A 68 1.17 15.01 0.19
C GLU A 68 0.31 14.63 1.39
N ASN A 69 -1.01 14.61 1.22
CA ASN A 69 -1.93 14.23 2.29
C ASN A 69 -1.78 12.75 2.66
N LEU A 70 -1.63 11.87 1.66
CA LEU A 70 -1.35 10.45 1.92
C LEU A 70 0.04 10.27 2.57
N THR A 71 1.06 10.95 2.07
CA THR A 71 2.42 10.88 2.61
C THR A 71 2.45 11.32 4.07
N ASN A 72 1.89 12.49 4.40
CA ASN A 72 1.81 12.99 5.77
C ASN A 72 1.04 12.04 6.69
N HIS A 73 -0.05 11.44 6.19
CA HIS A 73 -0.82 10.45 6.92
C HIS A 73 0.02 9.21 7.26
N ILE A 74 0.68 8.60 6.27
CA ILE A 74 1.57 7.45 6.47
C ILE A 74 2.66 7.77 7.48
N LEU A 75 3.32 8.92 7.33
CA LEU A 75 4.41 9.34 8.20
C LEU A 75 3.97 9.60 9.65
N SER A 76 2.69 9.93 9.88
CA SER A 76 2.17 10.08 11.24
C SER A 76 2.20 8.79 12.07
N PHE A 77 2.33 7.62 11.42
CA PHE A 77 2.47 6.32 12.08
C PHE A 77 3.94 5.96 12.38
N TRP A 78 4.90 6.65 11.76
CA TRP A 78 6.31 6.37 11.98
C TRP A 78 6.76 6.95 13.33
N ASN A 79 7.45 6.13 14.13
CA ASN A 79 7.96 6.53 15.45
C ASN A 79 9.47 6.30 15.60
N GLY A 80 10.17 5.95 14.53
CA GLY A 80 11.61 5.78 14.50
C GLY A 80 12.37 7.10 14.33
N THR A 81 13.66 7.08 14.65
CA THR A 81 14.59 8.19 14.41
C THR A 81 15.25 8.14 13.05
N ASP A 82 15.22 6.98 12.41
CA ASP A 82 15.80 6.74 11.09
C ASP A 82 14.78 7.04 9.99
N ALA A 83 15.25 6.95 8.73
CA ALA A 83 14.40 7.10 7.56
C ALA A 83 13.18 6.15 7.64
N PRO A 84 11.95 6.65 7.38
CA PRO A 84 10.76 5.82 7.38
C PRO A 84 10.84 4.72 6.32
N PHE A 85 10.51 3.50 6.71
CA PHE A 85 10.34 2.38 5.78
C PHE A 85 8.86 2.08 5.63
N VAL A 86 8.36 2.10 4.40
CA VAL A 86 6.94 1.93 4.09
C VAL A 86 6.75 0.79 3.10
N VAL A 87 5.89 -0.17 3.45
CA VAL A 87 5.45 -1.25 2.58
C VAL A 87 4.10 -0.88 1.99
N PHE A 88 4.05 -0.65 0.69
CA PHE A 88 2.82 -0.43 -0.06
C PHE A 88 2.27 -1.76 -0.59
N THR A 89 1.00 -2.00 -0.33
CA THR A 89 0.31 -3.26 -0.66
C THR A 89 -1.17 -2.97 -0.93
N GLY A 90 -2.01 -4.00 -1.11
CA GLY A 90 -3.47 -3.94 -0.97
C GLY A 90 -4.26 -3.39 -2.15
N GLY A 91 -5.39 -4.00 -2.52
CA GLY A 91 -5.21 -5.31 -3.12
C GLY A 91 -4.02 -5.22 -4.08
N GLU A 92 -4.19 -4.63 -5.27
CA GLU A 92 -3.04 -4.31 -6.13
C GLU A 92 -2.62 -2.83 -5.96
N PRO A 93 -1.45 -2.53 -5.35
CA PRO A 93 -1.03 -1.16 -5.08
C PRO A 93 -0.79 -0.34 -6.35
N LEU A 94 -0.33 -0.97 -7.44
CA LEU A 94 -0.04 -0.27 -8.70
C LEU A 94 -1.31 0.18 -9.46
N LEU A 95 -2.51 -0.12 -8.95
CA LEU A 95 -3.74 0.53 -9.41
C LEU A 95 -3.84 1.99 -8.99
N GLN A 96 -3.12 2.39 -7.94
CA GLN A 96 -3.25 3.71 -7.33
C GLN A 96 -1.92 4.44 -7.19
N MET A 97 -0.81 3.73 -6.98
CA MET A 97 0.51 4.35 -6.92
C MET A 97 0.87 4.99 -8.26
N ASP A 98 1.24 6.27 -8.22
CA ASP A 98 1.64 7.07 -9.38
C ASP A 98 2.95 7.82 -9.10
N ASP A 99 3.54 8.40 -10.16
CA ASP A 99 4.81 9.13 -10.06
C ASP A 99 4.76 10.26 -9.02
N LYS A 100 3.59 10.90 -8.84
CA LYS A 100 3.40 11.99 -7.89
C LYS A 100 3.50 11.52 -6.44
N LEU A 101 2.93 10.36 -6.13
CA LEU A 101 3.08 9.75 -4.81
C LEU A 101 4.54 9.37 -4.54
N VAL A 102 5.21 8.75 -5.51
CA VAL A 102 6.63 8.39 -5.38
C VAL A 102 7.49 9.64 -5.15
N GLU A 103 7.26 10.72 -5.88
CA GLU A 103 7.96 12.00 -5.68
C GLU A 103 7.72 12.59 -4.29
N ALA A 104 6.48 12.55 -3.79
CA ALA A 104 6.15 13.05 -2.45
C ALA A 104 6.86 12.24 -1.34
N LEU A 105 6.86 10.92 -1.45
CA LEU A 105 7.54 10.02 -0.52
C LEU A 105 9.07 10.23 -0.52
N LYS A 106 9.66 10.40 -1.71
CA LYS A 106 11.11 10.68 -1.84
C LYS A 106 11.53 12.00 -1.21
N LYS A 107 10.69 13.05 -1.28
CA LYS A 107 10.98 14.34 -0.63
C LYS A 107 11.09 14.21 0.88
N GLU A 108 10.34 13.28 1.47
CA GLU A 108 10.37 12.94 2.90
C GLU A 108 11.36 11.83 3.24
N HIS A 109 12.26 11.49 2.30
CA HIS A 109 13.28 10.44 2.47
C HIS A 109 12.73 9.06 2.85
N VAL A 110 11.51 8.75 2.41
CA VAL A 110 10.88 7.46 2.64
C VAL A 110 11.54 6.38 1.78
N GLU A 111 11.94 5.29 2.41
CA GLU A 111 12.29 4.05 1.72
C GLU A 111 11.02 3.23 1.46
N MET A 112 10.82 2.80 0.23
CA MET A 112 9.57 2.20 -0.24
C MET A 112 9.80 0.73 -0.62
N ALA A 113 8.91 -0.15 -0.19
CA ALA A 113 8.77 -1.50 -0.74
C ALA A 113 7.35 -1.67 -1.29
N ILE A 114 7.19 -2.52 -2.32
CA ILE A 114 5.89 -2.81 -2.94
C ILE A 114 5.64 -4.30 -2.98
N GLU A 115 4.48 -4.71 -2.49
CA GLU A 115 3.93 -6.05 -2.64
C GLU A 115 2.89 -6.03 -3.77
N THR A 116 3.31 -6.38 -4.99
CA THR A 116 2.48 -6.34 -6.21
C THR A 116 2.30 -7.73 -6.81
N ASN A 117 1.17 -7.96 -7.48
CA ASN A 117 0.94 -9.18 -8.26
C ASN A 117 1.71 -9.21 -9.60
N GLY A 118 2.41 -8.14 -9.94
CA GLY A 118 3.30 -8.08 -11.11
C GLY A 118 2.61 -7.92 -12.46
N THR A 119 1.30 -7.64 -12.49
CA THR A 119 0.54 -7.47 -13.74
C THR A 119 0.53 -6.04 -14.28
N LEU A 120 1.06 -5.08 -13.51
CA LEU A 120 1.13 -3.66 -13.86
C LEU A 120 2.58 -3.16 -13.76
N ILE A 121 2.92 -2.14 -14.55
CA ILE A 121 4.25 -1.53 -14.55
C ILE A 121 4.31 -0.51 -13.39
N PRO A 122 5.30 -0.60 -12.49
CA PRO A 122 5.48 0.38 -11.44
C PRO A 122 5.81 1.79 -11.99
N PRO A 123 5.41 2.87 -11.28
CA PRO A 123 5.87 4.21 -11.62
C PRO A 123 7.39 4.36 -11.47
N GLY A 124 7.93 5.41 -12.09
CA GLY A 124 9.37 5.64 -12.10
C GLY A 124 9.91 5.95 -10.70
N GLY A 125 11.10 5.45 -10.38
CA GLY A 125 11.78 5.76 -9.13
C GLY A 125 11.38 4.89 -7.93
N ILE A 126 10.70 3.77 -8.15
CA ILE A 126 10.69 2.67 -7.20
C ILE A 126 11.88 1.78 -7.57
N ASP A 127 12.88 1.76 -6.68
CA ASP A 127 14.19 1.14 -6.90
C ASP A 127 14.39 -0.06 -5.96
#